data_AF-A0A1H9D5B1-F1
#
_entry.id   AF-A0A1H9D5B1-F1
#
_cell.length_a   1.000
_cell.length_b   1.000
_cell.length_c   1.000
_cell.angle_alpha   90.00
_cell.angle_beta   90.00
_cell.angle_gamma   90.00
#
_symmetry.space_group_name_H-M   'P 1'
#
loop_
_entity.id
_entity.type
_entity.pdbx_description
1 polymer ?
#
loop_
_entity_poly.entity_id
_entity_poly.type
_entity_poly.pdbx_seq_one_letter_code
_entity_poly.pdbx_strand_id
1 'polypeptide(L)'
;MKKQKSLKAVALLMACAAPLAAQADSWFDDTYVAPMFSYSLADHDRPTDDGLGGTLGAGWRLSKGVELELLGTYLKYKDDGGTHSCGLFATCDNKSQTVSGGGFGTNLFLGLFGERPFGGPFIHLDVMASNKDKLALYHAGPGLDWAFGDNGWALRTEALVQLNGSGDYIDWVFNVGVRIPLGPHRIAYVPPPQPAPPAVVPAPPPPPPPPPPPCELPKSGEAVDFTGCKAGDVVILRGVNFEFDKWTLTVEAKGLLDQVAAALMKRGDIKVEIDGHTDSKGSDAYNLKLSDRRAKSVMDYLLGKGIAPMRMNAKGFGESVPIADNKSDEGRALNRRVELKVLDADAPVTVEQAGRAAETYGDSEPPAGAAAAPPPTEMPMSHAPPPDAQPAAASAPGTVSIDNFAFSPEVLTVAAGSTVTFINNDGSNHIVQFADGQASPRLAMGKSWQRSFATPGEYPYACAIHTTMKGKIIVQ
;
A
#
# COMPACT_ATOMS: atom_id res chain seq x y z
N MET A 1 43.81 44.96 -22.00
CA MET A 1 42.56 44.82 -21.20
C MET A 1 41.69 43.69 -21.76
N LYS A 2 41.98 42.41 -21.47
CA LYS A 2 41.17 41.26 -21.96
C LYS A 2 41.22 40.01 -21.06
N LYS A 3 41.66 40.14 -19.79
CA LYS A 3 41.77 39.02 -18.82
C LYS A 3 40.68 38.99 -17.74
N GLN A 4 39.72 39.92 -17.77
CA GLN A 4 38.75 40.09 -16.67
C GLN A 4 37.31 39.66 -17.01
N LYS A 5 37.07 39.16 -18.23
CA LYS A 5 35.72 38.79 -18.69
C LYS A 5 35.38 37.29 -18.56
N SER A 6 36.35 36.40 -18.35
CA SER A 6 36.09 34.95 -18.19
C SER A 6 35.76 34.52 -16.75
N LEU A 7 36.15 35.30 -15.73
CA LEU A 7 35.87 34.96 -14.33
C LEU A 7 34.41 35.20 -13.91
N LYS A 8 33.68 36.05 -14.63
CA LYS A 8 32.27 36.36 -14.32
C LYS A 8 31.29 35.31 -14.85
N ALA A 9 31.67 34.50 -15.84
CA ALA A 9 30.82 33.43 -16.36
C ALA A 9 30.78 32.21 -15.41
N VAL A 10 31.90 31.92 -14.73
CA VAL A 10 31.99 30.83 -13.75
C VAL A 10 31.27 31.19 -12.43
N ALA A 11 31.31 32.46 -12.02
CA ALA A 11 30.57 32.94 -10.84
C ALA A 11 29.04 33.04 -11.07
N LEU A 12 28.59 33.19 -12.31
CA LEU A 12 27.16 33.31 -12.63
C LEU A 12 26.45 31.95 -12.70
N LEU A 13 27.17 30.88 -13.07
CA LEU A 13 26.66 29.51 -13.02
C LEU A 13 26.54 28.96 -11.59
N MET A 14 27.41 29.38 -10.67
CA MET A 14 27.27 29.08 -9.23
C MET A 14 26.10 29.83 -8.56
N ALA A 15 25.68 30.98 -9.11
CA ALA A 15 24.61 31.79 -8.53
C ALA A 15 23.19 31.37 -8.97
N CYS A 16 23.05 30.67 -10.10
CA CYS A 16 21.75 30.19 -10.58
C CYS A 16 21.30 28.85 -9.95
N ALA A 17 22.18 28.13 -9.25
CA ALA A 17 21.82 26.90 -8.53
C ALA A 17 21.30 27.15 -7.11
N ALA A 18 21.56 28.32 -6.53
CA ALA A 18 21.20 28.64 -5.15
C ALA A 18 19.68 28.65 -4.84
N PRO A 19 18.75 29.04 -5.74
CA PRO A 19 17.32 29.09 -5.39
C PRO A 19 16.58 27.75 -5.53
N LEU A 20 17.17 26.73 -6.17
CA LEU A 20 16.59 25.38 -6.28
C LEU A 20 16.96 24.49 -5.07
N ALA A 21 17.91 24.91 -4.24
CA ALA A 21 18.35 24.18 -3.05
C ALA A 21 17.42 24.35 -1.84
N ALA A 22 16.40 25.21 -1.91
CA ALA A 22 15.55 25.51 -0.75
C ALA A 22 14.48 24.43 -0.46
N GLN A 23 14.27 23.46 -1.36
CA GLN A 23 13.28 22.37 -1.19
C GLN A 23 13.77 21.02 -1.74
N ALA A 24 15.07 20.87 -2.03
CA ALA A 24 15.63 19.60 -2.47
C ALA A 24 16.11 18.82 -1.23
N ASP A 25 15.54 17.64 -1.02
CA ASP A 25 16.13 16.58 -0.20
C ASP A 25 17.68 16.53 -0.41
N SER A 26 18.40 16.33 0.69
CA SER A 26 19.80 16.75 0.90
C SER A 26 20.89 15.95 0.17
N TRP A 27 20.70 15.52 -1.09
CA TRP A 27 21.70 14.75 -1.84
C TRP A 27 22.92 15.57 -2.28
N PHE A 28 22.80 16.90 -2.33
CA PHE A 28 23.90 17.81 -2.71
C PHE A 28 25.07 17.85 -1.71
N ASP A 29 24.94 17.23 -0.54
CA ASP A 29 26.00 17.18 0.48
C ASP A 29 27.09 16.11 0.20
N ASP A 30 26.85 15.15 -0.72
CA ASP A 30 27.83 14.12 -1.11
C ASP A 30 28.69 14.61 -2.28
N THR A 31 29.63 15.50 -1.97
CA THR A 31 30.63 15.98 -2.93
C THR A 31 31.95 15.22 -2.77
N TYR A 32 32.74 15.10 -3.82
CA TYR A 32 34.02 14.39 -3.75
C TYR A 32 35.04 14.90 -4.76
N VAL A 33 36.29 14.52 -4.56
CA VAL A 33 37.34 14.58 -5.58
C VAL A 33 37.93 13.20 -5.81
N ALA A 34 38.20 12.86 -7.07
CA ALA A 34 38.69 11.57 -7.50
C ALA A 34 39.98 11.73 -8.31
N PRO A 35 41.16 11.79 -7.66
CA PRO A 35 42.42 11.62 -8.35
C PRO A 35 42.58 10.17 -8.80
N MET A 36 42.88 9.99 -10.09
CA MET A 36 43.01 8.70 -10.75
C MET A 36 44.28 8.66 -11.57
N PHE A 37 44.96 7.51 -11.51
CA PHE A 37 45.97 7.13 -12.46
C PHE A 37 45.28 6.57 -13.71
N SER A 38 45.77 6.96 -14.88
CA SER A 38 45.16 6.60 -16.16
C SER A 38 46.17 5.88 -17.05
N TYR A 39 45.73 4.78 -17.64
CA TYR A 39 46.47 3.99 -18.62
C TYR A 39 45.65 3.86 -19.89
N SER A 40 46.20 4.25 -21.03
CA SER A 40 45.53 4.15 -22.33
C SER A 40 46.22 3.11 -23.19
N LEU A 41 45.47 2.14 -23.69
CA LEU A 41 45.93 1.23 -24.74
C LEU A 41 45.75 1.94 -26.08
N ALA A 42 46.86 2.31 -26.70
CA ALA A 42 46.83 2.87 -28.05
C ALA A 42 46.62 1.71 -29.04
N ASP A 43 45.67 1.84 -29.96
CA ASP A 43 45.46 0.85 -31.01
C ASP A 43 46.73 0.72 -31.91
N HIS A 44 46.96 -0.47 -32.47
CA HIS A 44 48.15 -0.82 -33.26
C HIS A 44 48.35 0.02 -34.53
N ASP A 45 47.34 0.76 -34.96
CA ASP A 45 47.37 1.67 -36.09
C ASP A 45 48.02 3.03 -35.75
N ARG A 46 48.37 3.26 -34.47
CA ARG A 46 49.18 4.40 -34.06
C ARG A 46 50.65 4.02 -33.93
N PRO A 47 51.55 4.92 -34.35
CA PRO A 47 52.97 4.76 -34.10
C PRO A 47 53.36 5.32 -32.72
N THR A 48 52.60 4.95 -31.69
CA THR A 48 52.81 5.38 -30.31
C THR A 48 52.52 4.22 -29.38
N ASP A 49 53.39 4.01 -28.40
CA ASP A 49 53.16 3.08 -27.30
C ASP A 49 51.98 3.54 -26.42
N ASP A 50 51.59 2.66 -25.49
CA ASP A 50 50.57 2.92 -24.47
C ASP A 50 50.76 4.26 -23.74
N GLY A 51 49.62 4.91 -23.48
CA GLY A 51 49.54 6.19 -22.80
C GLY A 51 49.56 6.04 -21.28
N LEU A 52 50.37 6.87 -20.61
CA LEU A 52 50.40 6.97 -19.16
C LEU A 52 50.03 8.37 -18.69
N GLY A 53 49.24 8.47 -17.64
CA GLY A 53 48.94 9.76 -17.04
C GLY A 53 47.96 9.68 -15.89
N GLY A 54 47.03 10.64 -15.83
CA GLY A 54 46.04 10.69 -14.79
C GLY A 54 44.85 11.59 -15.12
N THR A 55 43.77 11.31 -14.41
CA THR A 55 42.50 12.05 -14.48
C THR A 55 42.15 12.53 -13.07
N LEU A 56 41.66 13.74 -12.96
CA LEU A 56 41.14 14.31 -11.72
C LEU A 56 39.66 14.66 -11.93
N GLY A 57 38.79 14.02 -11.16
CA GLY A 57 37.37 14.34 -11.09
C GLY A 57 37.02 15.16 -9.85
N ALA A 58 36.04 16.04 -9.97
CA ALA A 58 35.31 16.63 -8.86
C ALA A 58 33.82 16.39 -9.09
N GLY A 59 33.17 15.68 -8.19
CA GLY A 59 31.81 15.17 -8.38
C GLY A 59 30.80 15.71 -7.38
N TRP A 60 29.56 15.82 -7.85
CA TRP A 60 28.38 16.17 -7.06
C TRP A 60 27.30 15.13 -7.29
N ARG A 61 26.81 14.54 -6.21
CA ARG A 61 25.66 13.65 -6.27
C ARG A 61 24.37 14.46 -6.40
N LEU A 62 23.57 14.14 -7.42
CA LEU A 62 22.29 14.80 -7.68
C LEU A 62 21.11 13.96 -7.16
N SER A 63 21.26 12.64 -7.15
CA SER A 63 20.25 11.70 -6.64
C SER A 63 20.89 10.39 -6.17
N LYS A 64 20.09 9.42 -5.72
CA LYS A 64 20.58 8.06 -5.40
C LYS A 64 21.30 7.39 -6.57
N GLY A 65 20.98 7.71 -7.83
CA GLY A 65 21.51 7.02 -9.01
C GLY A 65 22.33 7.87 -9.97
N VAL A 66 22.43 9.19 -9.75
CA VAL A 66 23.03 10.12 -10.72
C VAL A 66 24.03 11.03 -10.03
N GLU A 67 25.23 11.09 -10.60
CA GLU A 67 26.28 12.05 -10.23
C GLU A 67 26.71 12.87 -11.43
N LEU A 68 27.06 14.13 -11.19
CA LEU A 68 27.67 15.02 -12.17
C LEU A 68 29.13 15.24 -11.81
N GLU A 69 30.04 15.18 -12.78
CA GLU A 69 31.47 15.37 -12.55
C GLU A 69 32.06 16.46 -13.44
N LEU A 70 32.97 17.24 -12.88
CA LEU A 70 33.93 18.06 -13.61
C LEU A 70 35.26 17.29 -13.67
N LEU A 71 35.80 17.12 -14.88
CA LEU A 71 36.94 16.24 -15.12
C LEU A 71 38.09 17.01 -15.77
N GLY A 72 39.31 16.66 -15.40
CA GLY A 72 40.53 17.07 -16.10
C GLY A 72 41.43 15.86 -16.32
N THR A 73 41.88 15.65 -17.55
CA THR A 73 42.75 14.53 -17.91
C THR A 73 44.08 15.01 -18.49
N TYR A 74 45.13 14.23 -18.23
CA TYR A 74 46.44 14.36 -18.83
C TYR A 74 46.98 12.97 -19.11
N LEU A 75 47.24 12.66 -20.37
CA LEU A 75 47.81 11.40 -20.85
C LEU A 75 49.00 11.69 -21.76
N LYS A 76 50.12 11.02 -21.50
CA LYS A 76 51.32 11.09 -22.33
C LYS A 76 51.56 9.72 -22.96
N TYR A 77 51.49 9.69 -24.28
CA TYR A 77 51.83 8.54 -25.11
C TYR A 77 53.32 8.59 -25.44
N LYS A 78 53.99 7.47 -25.24
CA LYS A 78 55.41 7.35 -25.56
C LYS A 78 55.58 7.12 -27.07
N ASP A 79 56.72 7.59 -27.54
CA ASP A 79 57.23 7.24 -28.87
C ASP A 79 57.60 5.75 -28.83
N ASP A 80 57.10 4.98 -29.80
CA ASP A 80 57.37 3.54 -29.91
C ASP A 80 58.76 3.23 -30.48
N GLY A 81 59.51 4.27 -30.87
CA GLY A 81 60.86 4.17 -31.43
C GLY A 81 60.90 3.51 -32.81
N GLY A 82 59.75 3.29 -33.44
CA GLY A 82 59.58 2.64 -34.74
C GLY A 82 59.54 3.66 -35.89
N THR A 83 60.18 3.33 -37.01
CA THR A 83 60.04 4.12 -38.25
C THR A 83 58.83 3.60 -39.02
N HIS A 84 57.75 4.38 -39.07
CA HIS A 84 56.51 3.97 -39.76
C HIS A 84 56.35 4.69 -41.10
N SER A 85 55.90 3.96 -42.11
CA SER A 85 55.59 4.49 -43.45
C SER A 85 54.22 5.16 -43.43
N CYS A 86 54.19 6.47 -43.66
CA CYS A 86 52.96 7.25 -43.81
C CYS A 86 52.63 7.50 -45.28
N GLY A 87 52.88 6.52 -46.14
CA GLY A 87 52.72 6.61 -47.59
C GLY A 87 53.91 6.07 -48.36
N LEU A 88 53.76 5.98 -49.69
CA LEU A 88 54.67 5.26 -50.59
C LEU A 88 56.13 5.79 -50.57
N PHE A 89 56.36 7.02 -50.10
CA PHE A 89 57.68 7.66 -50.06
C PHE A 89 57.94 8.52 -48.81
N ALA A 90 57.16 8.37 -47.73
CA ALA A 90 57.30 9.21 -46.52
C ALA A 90 57.43 8.37 -45.25
N THR A 91 58.50 8.60 -44.49
CA THR A 91 58.69 8.11 -43.12
C THR A 91 58.26 9.20 -42.15
N CYS A 92 57.33 8.90 -41.24
CA CYS A 92 57.02 9.80 -40.13
C CYS A 92 57.89 9.47 -38.93
N ASP A 93 58.43 10.53 -38.31
CA ASP A 93 59.07 10.49 -36.99
C ASP A 93 57.99 10.77 -35.94
N ASN A 94 57.73 9.81 -35.06
CA ASN A 94 56.54 9.82 -34.19
C ASN A 94 56.87 10.38 -32.82
N LYS A 95 56.89 11.71 -32.75
CA LYS A 95 57.13 12.41 -31.49
C LYS A 95 56.06 12.05 -30.46
N SER A 96 56.52 11.79 -29.22
CA SER A 96 55.68 11.59 -28.04
C SER A 96 54.45 12.52 -28.04
N GLN A 97 53.26 11.94 -27.88
CA GLN A 97 52.02 12.70 -27.94
C GLN A 97 51.47 12.95 -26.54
N THR A 98 51.06 14.18 -26.27
CA THR A 98 50.35 14.53 -25.03
C THR A 98 48.91 14.88 -25.35
N VAL A 99 47.97 14.22 -24.67
CA VAL A 99 46.55 14.53 -24.69
C VAL A 99 46.22 15.12 -23.32
N SER A 100 45.64 16.32 -23.31
CA SER A 100 45.15 16.93 -22.07
C SER A 100 43.87 17.68 -22.36
N GLY A 101 42.90 17.57 -21.47
CA GLY A 101 41.61 18.19 -21.66
C GLY A 101 40.86 18.40 -20.35
N GLY A 102 39.83 19.24 -20.42
CA GLY A 102 38.91 19.46 -19.33
C GLY A 102 37.47 19.34 -19.84
N GLY A 103 36.61 18.79 -19.02
CA GLY A 103 35.26 18.41 -19.44
C GLY A 103 34.31 18.21 -18.27
N PHE A 104 33.12 17.73 -18.60
CA PHE A 104 32.14 17.31 -17.62
C PHE A 104 31.59 15.94 -18.02
N GLY A 105 31.22 15.16 -17.02
CA GLY A 105 30.69 13.82 -17.18
C GLY A 105 29.58 13.52 -16.19
N THR A 106 29.03 12.33 -16.32
CA THR A 106 27.97 11.82 -15.44
C THR A 106 28.21 10.35 -15.12
N ASN A 107 27.88 9.96 -13.89
CA ASN A 107 27.85 8.55 -13.48
C ASN A 107 26.43 8.13 -13.21
N LEU A 108 26.03 7.03 -13.85
CA LEU A 108 24.73 6.39 -13.68
C LEU A 108 24.90 5.10 -12.88
N PHE A 109 24.56 5.13 -11.59
CA PHE A 109 24.72 3.98 -10.68
C PHE A 109 23.61 2.95 -10.90
N LEU A 110 24.00 1.68 -11.01
CA LEU A 110 23.10 0.59 -11.39
C LEU A 110 22.34 -0.04 -10.20
N GLY A 111 22.68 0.31 -8.95
CA GLY A 111 21.95 -0.15 -7.75
C GLY A 111 22.05 -1.66 -7.45
N LEU A 112 22.98 -2.39 -8.06
CA LEU A 112 23.02 -3.87 -8.05
C LEU A 112 23.55 -4.50 -6.73
N PHE A 113 24.02 -3.72 -5.75
CA PHE A 113 24.61 -4.23 -4.50
C PHE A 113 23.90 -3.77 -3.22
N GLY A 114 22.58 -3.57 -3.29
CA GLY A 114 21.75 -3.10 -2.17
C GLY A 114 21.75 -1.57 -2.02
N GLU A 115 20.92 -1.06 -1.10
CA GLU A 115 20.74 0.38 -0.86
C GLU A 115 21.94 1.02 -0.13
N ARG A 116 23.12 1.00 -0.74
CA ARG A 116 24.25 1.77 -0.23
C ARG A 116 24.08 3.26 -0.57
N PRO A 117 24.32 4.17 0.38
CA PRO A 117 24.18 5.60 0.15
C PRO A 117 25.18 6.14 -0.89
N PHE A 118 26.32 5.48 -1.07
CA PHE A 118 27.35 5.79 -2.06
C PHE A 118 28.11 4.53 -2.51
N GLY A 119 28.76 4.62 -3.68
CA GLY A 119 29.52 3.52 -4.28
C GLY A 119 28.66 2.50 -5.03
N GLY A 120 29.33 1.60 -5.73
CA GLY A 120 28.73 0.58 -6.59
C GLY A 120 29.11 0.73 -8.07
N PRO A 121 28.58 -0.17 -8.92
CA PRO A 121 28.84 -0.17 -10.35
C PRO A 121 28.05 0.96 -11.00
N PHE A 122 28.69 1.65 -11.94
CA PHE A 122 28.09 2.74 -12.68
C PHE A 122 28.49 2.69 -14.16
N ILE A 123 27.76 3.43 -14.98
CA ILE A 123 28.16 3.77 -16.35
C ILE A 123 28.63 5.21 -16.35
N HIS A 124 29.86 5.42 -16.84
CA HIS A 124 30.46 6.74 -17.02
C HIS A 124 30.24 7.23 -18.45
N LEU A 125 29.95 8.52 -18.57
CA LEU A 125 29.84 9.23 -19.85
C LEU A 125 30.42 10.63 -19.66
N ASP A 126 31.37 11.03 -20.49
CA ASP A 126 31.90 12.39 -20.46
C ASP A 126 32.20 12.98 -21.84
N VAL A 127 32.30 14.30 -21.86
CA VAL A 127 32.81 15.09 -22.98
C VAL A 127 33.87 16.06 -22.48
N MET A 128 35.02 16.06 -23.14
CA MET A 128 36.16 16.91 -22.81
C MET A 128 36.60 17.76 -24.01
N ALA A 129 36.93 19.01 -23.76
CA ALA A 129 37.66 19.83 -24.71
C ALA A 129 39.16 19.50 -24.61
N SER A 130 39.75 18.99 -25.70
CA SER A 130 41.19 18.70 -25.76
C SER A 130 41.99 19.89 -26.25
N ASN A 131 43.15 20.12 -25.62
CA ASN A 131 44.13 21.10 -26.10
C ASN A 131 44.81 20.67 -27.41
N LYS A 132 44.70 19.38 -27.75
CA LYS A 132 45.25 18.82 -28.99
C LYS A 132 44.18 18.87 -30.10
N ASP A 133 44.54 19.47 -31.23
CA ASP A 133 43.73 19.59 -32.45
C ASP A 133 42.36 20.30 -32.31
N LYS A 134 42.07 20.92 -31.16
CA LYS A 134 40.77 21.55 -30.82
C LYS A 134 39.58 20.59 -30.96
N LEU A 135 39.81 19.30 -30.80
CA LEU A 135 38.78 18.29 -30.92
C LEU A 135 38.13 18.02 -29.56
N ALA A 136 36.84 17.67 -29.59
CA ALA A 136 36.17 17.08 -28.45
C ALA A 136 36.63 15.62 -28.30
N LEU A 137 36.86 15.21 -27.06
CA LEU A 137 37.02 13.81 -26.68
C LEU A 137 35.75 13.37 -25.96
N TYR A 138 35.31 12.15 -26.19
CA TYR A 138 34.19 11.54 -25.52
C TYR A 138 34.67 10.25 -24.87
N HIS A 139 34.27 10.00 -23.62
CA HIS A 139 34.47 8.68 -23.04
C HIS A 139 33.16 8.06 -22.60
N ALA A 140 33.08 6.75 -22.75
CA ALA A 140 31.96 5.96 -22.29
C ALA A 140 32.45 4.60 -21.80
N GLY A 141 31.94 4.13 -20.66
CA GLY A 141 32.25 2.78 -20.21
C GLY A 141 31.81 2.46 -18.79
N PRO A 142 31.95 1.20 -18.37
CA PRO A 142 31.67 0.80 -17.00
C PRO A 142 32.72 1.34 -16.02
N GLY A 143 32.24 1.64 -14.81
CA GLY A 143 33.07 1.92 -13.66
C GLY A 143 32.53 1.25 -12.40
N LEU A 144 33.38 1.17 -11.38
CA LEU A 144 33.06 0.64 -10.07
C LEU A 144 33.70 1.52 -8.99
N ASP A 145 32.86 2.01 -8.10
CA ASP A 145 33.27 2.60 -6.83
C ASP A 145 33.16 1.56 -5.72
N TRP A 146 34.28 0.98 -5.33
CA TRP A 146 34.37 0.08 -4.19
C TRP A 146 34.46 0.89 -2.90
N ALA A 147 33.32 1.15 -2.25
CA ALA A 147 33.25 1.86 -0.97
C ALA A 147 33.93 1.08 0.19
N PHE A 148 34.67 1.80 1.04
CA PHE A 148 35.36 1.25 2.21
C PHE A 148 34.74 1.77 3.52
N GLY A 149 33.67 1.11 3.97
CA GLY A 149 32.87 1.56 5.11
C GLY A 149 31.88 2.67 4.72
N ASP A 150 31.39 3.42 5.70
CA ASP A 150 30.31 4.41 5.53
C ASP A 150 30.82 5.86 5.52
N ASN A 151 32.13 6.06 5.29
CA ASN A 151 32.82 7.34 5.43
C ASN A 151 32.92 8.14 4.11
N GLY A 152 32.28 7.69 3.04
CA GLY A 152 32.32 8.30 1.70
C GLY A 152 33.52 7.88 0.83
N TRP A 153 34.53 7.21 1.39
CA TRP A 153 35.74 6.81 0.67
C TRP A 153 35.47 5.57 -0.20
N ALA A 154 36.01 5.58 -1.41
CA ALA A 154 35.96 4.43 -2.31
C ALA A 154 37.22 4.31 -3.16
N LEU A 155 37.58 3.08 -3.54
CA LEU A 155 38.48 2.82 -4.66
C LEU A 155 37.65 2.88 -5.94
N ARG A 156 38.05 3.76 -6.85
CA ARG A 156 37.40 3.97 -8.14
C ARG A 156 38.18 3.27 -9.23
N THR A 157 37.48 2.52 -10.05
CA THR A 157 38.04 1.84 -11.22
C THR A 157 37.13 2.03 -12.41
N GLU A 158 37.70 2.30 -13.59
CA GLU A 158 36.94 2.57 -14.81
C GLU A 158 37.63 1.92 -16.00
N ALA A 159 36.84 1.40 -16.94
CA ALA A 159 37.29 0.94 -18.24
C ALA A 159 36.47 1.68 -19.29
N LEU A 160 37.08 2.64 -19.95
CA LEU A 160 36.42 3.60 -20.82
C LEU A 160 36.89 3.43 -22.26
N VAL A 161 35.98 3.62 -23.21
CA VAL A 161 36.32 3.81 -24.61
C VAL A 161 36.42 5.30 -24.87
N GLN A 162 37.55 5.76 -25.40
CA GLN A 162 37.82 7.15 -25.77
C GLN A 162 37.60 7.34 -27.27
N LEU A 163 36.74 8.28 -27.64
CA LEU A 163 36.43 8.66 -29.01
C LEU A 163 36.84 10.12 -29.25
N ASN A 164 37.31 10.47 -30.44
CA ASN A 164 37.45 11.87 -30.85
C ASN A 164 36.22 12.33 -31.65
N GLY A 165 36.04 13.65 -31.76
CA GLY A 165 34.93 14.24 -32.52
C GLY A 165 34.95 13.98 -34.04
N SER A 166 36.01 13.39 -34.61
CA SER A 166 36.03 12.95 -36.02
C SER A 166 35.63 11.48 -36.20
N GLY A 167 35.59 10.68 -35.13
CA GLY A 167 35.24 9.26 -35.16
C GLY A 167 36.36 8.34 -35.65
N ASP A 168 37.55 8.88 -35.94
CA ASP A 168 38.69 8.13 -36.50
C ASP A 168 39.59 7.52 -35.41
N TYR A 169 39.16 7.60 -34.15
CA TYR A 169 39.99 7.29 -32.99
C TYR A 169 39.16 6.60 -31.92
N ILE A 170 39.57 5.37 -31.56
CA ILE A 170 38.95 4.56 -30.51
C ILE A 170 40.07 3.95 -29.67
N ASP A 171 40.30 4.48 -28.47
CA ASP A 171 41.30 3.94 -27.53
C ASP A 171 40.63 3.45 -26.25
N TRP A 172 41.19 2.41 -25.62
CA TRP A 172 40.75 2.00 -24.29
C TRP A 172 41.53 2.75 -23.21
N VAL A 173 40.81 3.41 -22.30
CA VAL A 173 41.39 4.12 -21.16
C VAL A 173 40.93 3.46 -19.87
N PHE A 174 41.87 3.02 -19.06
CA PHE A 174 41.64 2.47 -17.74
C PHE A 174 42.04 3.47 -16.67
N ASN A 175 41.11 3.76 -15.76
CA ASN A 175 41.38 4.63 -14.61
C ASN A 175 41.35 3.81 -13.32
N VAL A 176 42.31 4.05 -12.44
CA VAL A 176 42.31 3.52 -11.08
C VAL A 176 42.68 4.65 -10.12
N GLY A 177 41.84 4.90 -9.13
CA GLY A 177 42.07 5.99 -8.18
C GLY A 177 41.22 5.90 -6.94
N VAL A 178 41.20 6.98 -6.17
CA VAL A 178 40.48 7.02 -4.89
C VAL A 178 39.46 8.14 -4.94
N ARG A 179 38.20 7.83 -4.64
CA ARG A 179 37.15 8.80 -4.35
C ARG A 179 37.36 9.32 -2.94
N ILE A 180 37.69 10.60 -2.84
CA ILE A 180 37.94 11.31 -1.59
C ILE A 180 36.72 12.20 -1.30
N PRO A 181 35.98 11.89 -0.25
CA PRO A 181 34.71 12.53 0.05
C PRO A 181 34.98 13.92 0.68
N LEU A 182 34.29 14.96 0.19
CA LEU A 182 34.42 16.36 0.59
C LEU A 182 33.15 16.85 1.30
N GLY A 183 33.32 17.31 2.54
CA GLY A 183 32.23 17.82 3.37
C GLY A 183 31.78 16.82 4.45
N PRO A 184 30.79 17.18 5.28
CA PRO A 184 30.23 16.28 6.26
C PRO A 184 29.42 15.20 5.56
N HIS A 185 30.04 14.05 5.29
CA HIS A 185 29.32 12.87 4.84
C HIS A 185 28.39 12.45 5.98
N ARG A 186 27.08 12.64 5.77
CA ARG A 186 26.11 12.00 6.63
C ARG A 186 26.28 10.50 6.41
N ILE A 187 26.96 9.86 7.36
CA ILE A 187 26.66 8.46 7.71
C ILE A 187 25.13 8.42 7.69
N ALA A 188 24.54 7.57 6.85
CA ALA A 188 23.10 7.36 6.89
C ALA A 188 22.77 7.22 8.37
N TYR A 189 22.06 8.19 8.94
CA TYR A 189 21.81 8.21 10.37
C TYR A 189 20.97 6.97 10.63
N VAL A 190 21.63 5.90 11.02
CA VAL A 190 21.01 4.80 11.72
C VAL A 190 20.81 5.42 13.10
N PRO A 191 19.56 5.75 13.49
CA PRO A 191 19.32 6.21 14.84
C PRO A 191 20.04 5.27 15.80
N PRO A 192 20.82 5.80 16.78
CA PRO A 192 21.48 4.94 17.75
C PRO A 192 20.42 4.01 18.32
N PRO A 193 20.71 2.70 18.47
CA PRO A 193 19.76 1.81 19.11
C PRO A 193 19.42 2.47 20.44
N GLN A 194 18.15 2.83 20.61
CA GLN A 194 17.68 3.50 21.82
C GLN A 194 18.25 2.73 23.01
N PRO A 195 18.87 3.42 24.01
CA PRO A 195 19.39 2.74 25.18
C PRO A 195 18.30 1.84 25.71
N ALA A 196 18.63 0.55 25.85
CA ALA A 196 17.66 -0.43 26.30
C ALA A 196 17.00 0.14 27.56
N PRO A 197 15.66 0.26 27.60
CA PRO A 197 14.99 0.66 28.82
C PRO A 197 15.51 -0.24 29.95
N PRO A 198 15.72 0.32 31.15
CA PRO A 198 16.24 -0.44 32.28
C PRO A 198 15.45 -1.72 32.39
N ALA A 199 16.13 -2.85 32.66
CA ALA A 199 15.55 -4.19 32.67
C ALA A 199 14.31 -4.23 33.57
N VAL A 200 13.16 -3.92 32.97
CA VAL A 200 11.89 -4.43 33.37
C VAL A 200 12.02 -5.90 33.01
N VAL A 201 11.75 -6.76 34.00
CA VAL A 201 11.29 -8.13 33.76
C VAL A 201 10.67 -8.16 32.39
N PRO A 202 11.17 -8.96 31.41
CA PRO A 202 10.64 -8.88 30.07
C PRO A 202 9.13 -9.01 30.20
N ALA A 203 8.44 -7.90 29.95
CA ALA A 203 7.04 -7.97 29.63
C ALA A 203 6.99 -8.98 28.48
N PRO A 204 5.96 -9.85 28.44
CA PRO A 204 5.79 -10.73 27.30
C PRO A 204 6.01 -9.92 26.02
N PRO A 205 6.60 -10.53 24.96
CA PRO A 205 6.82 -9.83 23.70
C PRO A 205 5.58 -8.99 23.38
N PRO A 206 5.74 -7.75 22.84
CA PRO A 206 4.57 -7.00 22.40
C PRO A 206 3.71 -7.99 21.65
N PRO A 207 2.42 -8.14 22.01
CA PRO A 207 1.59 -9.12 21.32
C PRO A 207 1.84 -8.88 19.83
N PRO A 208 2.01 -9.95 19.02
CA PRO A 208 2.12 -9.78 17.58
C PRO A 208 1.11 -8.72 17.15
N PRO A 209 1.43 -7.83 16.17
CA PRO A 209 0.47 -6.83 15.70
C PRO A 209 -0.87 -7.53 15.66
N PRO A 210 -1.88 -7.01 16.41
CA PRO A 210 -3.07 -7.80 16.76
C PRO A 210 -3.44 -8.53 15.49
N PRO A 211 -3.48 -9.88 15.52
CA PRO A 211 -3.69 -10.65 14.30
C PRO A 211 -4.79 -9.94 13.53
N PRO A 212 -4.61 -9.68 12.22
CA PRO A 212 -5.58 -8.92 11.43
C PRO A 212 -6.93 -9.39 11.90
N PRO A 213 -7.79 -8.44 12.37
CA PRO A 213 -8.91 -8.77 13.24
C PRO A 213 -9.52 -10.04 12.69
N PRO A 214 -9.61 -11.12 13.50
CA PRO A 214 -10.09 -12.39 13.02
C PRO A 214 -11.31 -12.10 12.17
N CYS A 215 -11.43 -12.75 11.02
CA CYS A 215 -12.54 -12.55 10.10
C CYS A 215 -13.84 -12.77 10.90
N GLU A 216 -14.34 -11.67 11.46
CA GLU A 216 -15.39 -11.63 12.45
C GLU A 216 -16.47 -10.81 11.79
N LEU A 217 -17.69 -11.28 11.96
CA LEU A 217 -18.83 -10.54 11.47
C LEU A 217 -18.85 -9.15 12.11
N PRO A 218 -19.39 -8.16 11.41
CA PRO A 218 -19.92 -7.00 12.08
C PRO A 218 -20.89 -7.41 13.20
N LYS A 219 -20.89 -6.66 14.30
CA LYS A 219 -21.99 -6.75 15.28
C LYS A 219 -23.30 -6.35 14.60
N SER A 220 -24.44 -6.77 15.15
CA SER A 220 -25.76 -6.43 14.59
C SER A 220 -25.86 -4.92 14.33
N GLY A 221 -26.08 -4.52 13.06
CA GLY A 221 -26.16 -3.13 12.62
C GLY A 221 -24.88 -2.54 11.99
N GLU A 222 -23.77 -3.27 12.00
CA GLU A 222 -22.52 -2.89 11.32
C GLU A 222 -22.40 -3.62 9.96
N ALA A 223 -21.66 -3.06 9.00
CA ALA A 223 -21.58 -3.60 7.65
C ALA A 223 -20.65 -4.83 7.58
N VAL A 224 -21.07 -5.87 6.85
CA VAL A 224 -20.22 -7.05 6.62
C VAL A 224 -18.95 -6.63 5.89
N ASP A 225 -17.79 -6.96 6.47
CA ASP A 225 -16.49 -6.67 5.88
C ASP A 225 -15.64 -7.95 5.87
N PHE A 226 -15.07 -8.26 4.69
CA PHE A 226 -14.13 -9.37 4.52
C PHE A 226 -12.67 -8.88 4.47
N THR A 227 -12.41 -7.61 4.79
CA THR A 227 -11.06 -7.04 4.87
C THR A 227 -10.24 -7.76 5.94
N GLY A 228 -9.08 -8.30 5.55
CA GLY A 228 -8.20 -9.07 6.45
C GLY A 228 -8.53 -10.56 6.57
N CYS A 229 -9.62 -11.04 5.97
CA CYS A 229 -9.92 -12.47 5.92
C CYS A 229 -8.91 -13.22 5.03
N LYS A 230 -8.41 -14.34 5.54
CA LYS A 230 -7.45 -15.25 4.88
C LYS A 230 -8.09 -16.62 4.63
N ALA A 231 -7.49 -17.41 3.74
CA ALA A 231 -7.91 -18.79 3.53
C ALA A 231 -7.95 -19.56 4.86
N GLY A 232 -9.05 -20.29 5.09
CA GLY A 232 -9.33 -21.02 6.32
C GLY A 232 -10.19 -20.27 7.34
N ASP A 233 -10.39 -18.97 7.19
CA ASP A 233 -11.27 -18.21 8.09
C ASP A 233 -12.74 -18.61 7.90
N VAL A 234 -13.51 -18.65 9.00
CA VAL A 234 -14.93 -19.04 9.01
C VAL A 234 -15.78 -17.90 9.56
N VAL A 235 -16.76 -17.47 8.77
CA VAL A 235 -17.66 -16.37 9.09
C VAL A 235 -19.07 -16.91 9.29
N ILE A 236 -19.54 -16.95 10.53
CA ILE A 236 -20.88 -17.47 10.85
C ILE A 236 -21.95 -16.47 10.44
N LEU A 237 -22.86 -16.74 9.51
CA LEU A 237 -23.91 -15.79 9.14
C LEU A 237 -25.03 -15.71 10.18
N ARG A 238 -24.76 -15.06 11.32
CA ARG A 238 -25.71 -14.83 12.41
C ARG A 238 -26.84 -13.93 11.91
N GLY A 239 -28.07 -14.45 11.89
CA GLY A 239 -29.25 -13.76 11.34
C GLY A 239 -29.73 -14.31 10.00
N VAL A 240 -28.98 -15.22 9.36
CA VAL A 240 -29.53 -16.07 8.29
C VAL A 240 -30.37 -17.18 8.93
N ASN A 241 -31.55 -16.77 9.38
CA ASN A 241 -32.52 -17.66 9.98
C ASN A 241 -33.39 -18.29 8.90
N PHE A 242 -33.76 -19.54 9.13
CA PHE A 242 -34.79 -20.23 8.37
C PHE A 242 -35.92 -20.60 9.32
N GLU A 243 -37.16 -20.50 8.84
CA GLU A 243 -38.29 -21.07 9.59
C GLU A 243 -38.10 -22.57 9.80
N PHE A 244 -38.76 -23.11 10.84
CA PHE A 244 -38.73 -24.53 11.16
C PHE A 244 -39.15 -25.38 9.94
N ASP A 245 -38.33 -26.38 9.60
CA ASP A 245 -38.50 -27.25 8.42
C ASP A 245 -38.54 -26.53 7.05
N LYS A 246 -38.03 -25.30 6.98
CA LYS A 246 -37.92 -24.54 5.73
C LYS A 246 -36.47 -24.20 5.40
N TRP A 247 -36.27 -23.91 4.12
CA TRP A 247 -35.03 -23.40 3.53
C TRP A 247 -35.26 -22.06 2.79
N THR A 248 -36.42 -21.44 2.97
CA THR A 248 -36.71 -20.10 2.42
C THR A 248 -36.08 -19.03 3.29
N LEU A 249 -35.30 -18.13 2.68
CA LEU A 249 -34.68 -16.99 3.35
C LEU A 249 -35.72 -15.94 3.76
N THR A 250 -35.70 -15.52 5.03
CA THR A 250 -36.53 -14.41 5.53
C THR A 250 -36.08 -13.06 4.97
N VAL A 251 -36.87 -12.00 5.17
CA VAL A 251 -36.53 -10.65 4.69
C VAL A 251 -35.26 -10.13 5.37
N GLU A 252 -35.10 -10.42 6.66
CA GLU A 252 -33.95 -10.07 7.48
C GLU A 252 -32.70 -10.81 7.01
N ALA A 253 -32.83 -12.12 6.74
CA ALA A 253 -31.75 -12.93 6.18
C ALA A 253 -31.29 -12.39 4.82
N LYS A 254 -32.22 -11.94 3.97
CA LYS A 254 -31.91 -11.29 2.69
C LYS A 254 -31.16 -9.98 2.88
N GLY A 255 -31.58 -9.14 3.83
CA GLY A 255 -30.88 -7.89 4.15
C GLY A 255 -29.44 -8.10 4.63
N LEU A 256 -29.18 -9.15 5.40
CA LEU A 256 -27.82 -9.53 5.79
C LEU A 256 -27.03 -10.06 4.58
N LEU A 257 -27.65 -10.91 3.76
CA LEU A 257 -27.01 -11.45 2.55
C LEU A 257 -26.70 -10.38 1.50
N ASP A 258 -27.44 -9.27 1.48
CA ASP A 258 -27.12 -8.10 0.66
C ASP A 258 -25.79 -7.46 1.07
N GLN A 259 -25.53 -7.37 2.37
CA GLN A 259 -24.26 -6.86 2.89
C GLN A 259 -23.12 -7.84 2.58
N VAL A 260 -23.36 -9.15 2.76
CA VAL A 260 -22.41 -10.20 2.39
C VAL A 260 -22.06 -10.11 0.89
N ALA A 261 -23.06 -9.95 0.02
CA ALA A 261 -22.85 -9.80 -1.41
C ALA A 261 -22.02 -8.55 -1.73
N ALA A 262 -22.35 -7.40 -1.13
CA ALA A 262 -21.57 -6.17 -1.32
C ALA A 262 -20.10 -6.34 -0.89
N ALA A 263 -19.86 -7.06 0.20
CA ALA A 263 -18.51 -7.31 0.70
C ALA A 263 -17.72 -8.30 -0.20
N LEU A 264 -18.36 -9.37 -0.70
CA LEU A 264 -17.77 -10.30 -1.67
C LEU A 264 -17.52 -9.66 -3.05
N MET A 265 -18.29 -8.64 -3.43
CA MET A 265 -18.03 -7.85 -4.64
C MET A 265 -16.78 -6.98 -4.50
N LYS A 266 -16.55 -6.39 -3.31
CA LYS A 266 -15.34 -5.59 -3.03
C LYS A 266 -14.07 -6.44 -3.02
N ARG A 267 -14.18 -7.70 -2.60
CA ARG A 267 -13.08 -8.68 -2.56
C ARG A 267 -13.24 -9.74 -3.63
N GLY A 268 -12.98 -9.39 -4.89
CA GLY A 268 -13.11 -10.30 -6.05
C GLY A 268 -12.23 -11.54 -6.00
N ASP A 269 -11.15 -11.48 -5.23
CA ASP A 269 -10.13 -12.49 -4.98
C ASP A 269 -10.58 -13.64 -4.07
N ILE A 270 -11.61 -13.41 -3.25
CA ILE A 270 -12.07 -14.38 -2.26
C ILE A 270 -12.96 -15.47 -2.89
N LYS A 271 -12.70 -16.74 -2.56
CA LYS A 271 -13.62 -17.86 -2.77
C LYS A 271 -14.16 -18.35 -1.43
N VAL A 272 -15.44 -18.70 -1.37
CA VAL A 272 -16.10 -19.15 -0.14
C VAL A 272 -16.81 -20.50 -0.30
N GLU A 273 -16.84 -21.30 0.77
CA GLU A 273 -17.73 -22.44 0.96
C GLU A 273 -18.85 -22.04 1.92
N ILE A 274 -20.09 -22.27 1.54
CA ILE A 274 -21.29 -21.96 2.30
C ILE A 274 -21.70 -23.22 3.04
N ASP A 275 -21.51 -23.22 4.35
CA ASP A 275 -21.69 -24.40 5.20
C ASP A 275 -23.02 -24.31 5.95
N GLY A 276 -23.92 -25.26 5.70
CA GLY A 276 -25.18 -25.37 6.41
C GLY A 276 -25.08 -26.32 7.61
N HIS A 277 -25.67 -25.93 8.75
CA HIS A 277 -25.72 -26.76 9.96
C HIS A 277 -27.15 -26.83 10.54
N THR A 278 -27.43 -27.92 11.24
CA THR A 278 -28.69 -28.12 11.99
C THR A 278 -28.41 -28.37 13.47
N ASP A 279 -29.47 -28.37 14.27
CA ASP A 279 -29.42 -28.97 15.60
C ASP A 279 -29.58 -30.50 15.53
N SER A 280 -29.54 -31.16 16.69
CA SER A 280 -29.67 -32.62 16.79
C SER A 280 -31.12 -33.15 16.78
N LYS A 281 -32.11 -32.37 16.33
CA LYS A 281 -33.50 -32.82 16.24
C LYS A 281 -33.76 -33.37 14.84
N GLY A 282 -34.14 -34.64 14.77
CA GLY A 282 -34.39 -35.34 13.52
C GLY A 282 -33.46 -36.53 13.35
N SER A 283 -33.46 -37.12 12.16
CA SER A 283 -32.46 -38.13 11.80
C SER A 283 -31.29 -37.47 11.08
N ASP A 284 -30.08 -38.01 11.22
CA ASP A 284 -28.87 -37.52 10.56
C ASP A 284 -29.07 -37.31 9.05
N ALA A 285 -29.72 -38.28 8.39
CA ALA A 285 -30.00 -38.24 6.96
C ALA A 285 -30.96 -37.10 6.57
N TYR A 286 -31.92 -36.77 7.44
CA TYR A 286 -32.82 -35.65 7.25
C TYR A 286 -32.09 -34.32 7.49
N ASN A 287 -31.31 -34.22 8.55
CA ASN A 287 -30.54 -33.02 8.92
C ASN A 287 -29.48 -32.67 7.88
N LEU A 288 -28.82 -33.69 7.30
CA LEU A 288 -27.89 -33.51 6.20
C LEU A 288 -28.58 -32.89 4.97
N LYS A 289 -29.75 -33.41 4.56
CA LYS A 289 -30.52 -32.85 3.44
C LYS A 289 -31.03 -31.44 3.72
N LEU A 290 -31.47 -31.17 4.95
CA LEU A 290 -31.99 -29.86 5.35
C LEU A 290 -30.89 -28.80 5.32
N SER A 291 -29.73 -29.10 5.90
CA SER A 291 -28.57 -28.20 5.88
C SER A 291 -28.08 -27.92 4.46
N ASP A 292 -28.05 -28.94 3.58
CA ASP A 292 -27.64 -28.78 2.19
C ASP A 292 -28.57 -27.84 1.41
N ARG A 293 -29.90 -28.00 1.58
CA ARG A 293 -30.88 -27.08 0.98
C ARG A 293 -30.73 -25.64 1.48
N ARG A 294 -30.40 -25.46 2.75
CA ARG A 294 -30.18 -24.12 3.35
C ARG A 294 -28.93 -23.46 2.80
N ALA A 295 -27.81 -24.19 2.73
CA ALA A 295 -26.58 -23.72 2.11
C ALA A 295 -26.81 -23.34 0.65
N LYS A 296 -27.53 -24.20 -0.10
CA LYS A 296 -27.89 -23.92 -1.50
C LYS A 296 -28.80 -22.70 -1.64
N SER A 297 -29.79 -22.50 -0.76
CA SER A 297 -30.64 -21.31 -0.83
C SER A 297 -29.86 -20.01 -0.62
N VAL A 298 -28.82 -20.03 0.22
CA VAL A 298 -27.92 -18.89 0.39
C VAL A 298 -27.08 -18.66 -0.87
N MET A 299 -26.52 -19.73 -1.43
CA MET A 299 -25.77 -19.67 -2.69
C MET A 299 -26.62 -19.10 -3.83
N ASP A 300 -27.82 -19.62 -4.02
CA ASP A 300 -28.75 -19.19 -5.07
C ASP A 300 -29.13 -17.71 -4.91
N TYR A 301 -29.24 -17.22 -3.66
CA TYR A 301 -29.46 -15.80 -3.39
C TYR A 301 -28.25 -14.93 -3.76
N LEU A 302 -27.03 -15.32 -3.36
CA LEU A 302 -25.80 -14.60 -3.70
C LEU A 302 -25.49 -14.62 -5.20
N LEU A 303 -25.83 -15.71 -5.90
CA LEU A 303 -25.82 -15.78 -7.35
C LEU A 303 -26.76 -14.73 -7.97
N GLY A 304 -27.98 -14.61 -7.46
CA GLY A 304 -28.94 -13.59 -7.87
C GLY A 304 -28.47 -12.15 -7.60
N LYS A 305 -27.52 -11.97 -6.67
CA LYS A 305 -26.87 -10.69 -6.40
C LYS A 305 -25.64 -10.43 -7.28
N GLY A 306 -25.22 -11.38 -8.11
CA GLY A 306 -24.13 -11.20 -9.08
C GLY A 306 -22.77 -11.73 -8.63
N ILE A 307 -22.70 -12.52 -7.55
CA ILE A 307 -21.46 -13.22 -7.19
C ILE A 307 -21.24 -14.39 -8.16
N ALA A 308 -20.03 -14.49 -8.73
CA ALA A 308 -19.74 -15.52 -9.73
C ALA A 308 -19.84 -16.94 -9.14
N PRO A 309 -20.44 -17.92 -9.86
CA PRO A 309 -20.61 -19.29 -9.37
C PRO A 309 -19.29 -19.99 -9.04
N MET A 310 -18.22 -19.70 -9.79
CA MET A 310 -16.89 -20.26 -9.56
C MET A 310 -16.24 -19.81 -8.24
N ARG A 311 -16.82 -18.81 -7.56
CA ARG A 311 -16.32 -18.27 -6.28
C ARG A 311 -17.04 -18.85 -5.07
N MET A 312 -18.05 -19.70 -5.26
CA MET A 312 -18.90 -20.21 -4.20
C MET A 312 -19.09 -21.72 -4.32
N ASN A 313 -18.94 -22.44 -3.22
CA ASN A 313 -19.41 -23.81 -3.05
C ASN A 313 -20.48 -23.83 -1.95
N ALA A 314 -21.40 -24.79 -1.96
CA ALA A 314 -22.40 -24.96 -0.90
C ALA A 314 -22.39 -26.40 -0.40
N LYS A 315 -22.43 -26.59 0.92
CA LYS A 315 -22.35 -27.90 1.55
C LYS A 315 -23.16 -27.98 2.83
N GLY A 316 -24.01 -29.02 2.93
CA GLY A 316 -24.67 -29.38 4.18
C GLY A 316 -23.80 -30.27 5.08
N PHE A 317 -23.72 -29.94 6.37
CA PHE A 317 -23.05 -30.76 7.39
C PHE A 317 -24.03 -31.43 8.37
N GLY A 318 -25.33 -31.12 8.30
CA GLY A 318 -26.33 -31.57 9.25
C GLY A 318 -25.94 -31.21 10.69
N GLU A 319 -26.08 -32.17 11.60
CA GLU A 319 -25.78 -32.01 13.03
C GLU A 319 -24.34 -32.40 13.42
N SER A 320 -23.50 -32.78 12.44
CA SER A 320 -22.18 -33.39 12.69
C SER A 320 -21.14 -32.43 13.26
N VAL A 321 -21.37 -31.11 13.15
CA VAL A 321 -20.45 -30.06 13.63
C VAL A 321 -21.21 -29.04 14.52
N PRO A 322 -21.54 -29.42 15.77
CA PRO A 322 -22.19 -28.52 16.71
C PRO A 322 -21.17 -27.54 17.31
N ILE A 323 -21.60 -26.28 17.51
CA ILE A 323 -20.81 -25.24 18.19
C ILE A 323 -21.31 -24.97 19.61
N ALA A 324 -22.48 -25.51 19.96
CA ALA A 324 -23.07 -25.42 21.28
C ALA A 324 -23.76 -26.74 21.67
N ASP A 325 -24.06 -26.89 22.94
CA ASP A 325 -24.72 -28.10 23.46
C ASP A 325 -26.14 -28.25 22.90
N ASN A 326 -26.46 -29.44 22.39
CA ASN A 326 -27.77 -29.74 21.81
C ASN A 326 -28.86 -30.05 22.85
N LYS A 327 -28.56 -30.06 24.16
CA LYS A 327 -29.55 -30.34 25.21
C LYS A 327 -30.36 -29.10 25.56
N SER A 328 -29.77 -27.91 25.48
CA SER A 328 -30.46 -26.63 25.67
C SER A 328 -31.16 -26.12 24.40
N ASP A 329 -32.24 -25.35 24.54
CA ASP A 329 -32.90 -24.70 23.39
C ASP A 329 -31.99 -23.63 22.77
N GLU A 330 -31.23 -22.94 23.62
CA GLU A 330 -30.27 -21.90 23.27
C GLU A 330 -29.13 -22.47 22.43
N GLY A 331 -28.53 -23.59 22.87
CA GLY A 331 -27.46 -24.24 22.12
C GLY A 331 -27.95 -24.86 20.81
N ARG A 332 -29.16 -25.40 20.76
CA ARG A 332 -29.79 -25.82 19.49
C ARG A 332 -30.00 -24.65 18.54
N ALA A 333 -30.42 -23.49 19.04
CA ALA A 333 -30.56 -22.29 18.22
C ALA A 333 -29.23 -21.83 17.61
N LEU A 334 -28.14 -21.90 18.38
CA LEU A 334 -26.80 -21.61 17.89
C LEU A 334 -26.32 -22.62 16.83
N ASN A 335 -26.67 -23.90 16.96
CA ASN A 335 -26.28 -24.93 15.99
C ASN A 335 -27.00 -24.80 14.64
N ARG A 336 -28.24 -24.27 14.62
CA ARG A 336 -28.99 -23.97 13.39
C ARG A 336 -28.45 -22.70 12.71
N ARG A 337 -27.36 -22.84 11.95
CA ARG A 337 -26.65 -21.71 11.35
C ARG A 337 -26.16 -22.01 9.93
N VAL A 338 -25.76 -20.95 9.24
CA VAL A 338 -24.96 -21.02 8.02
C VAL A 338 -23.64 -20.32 8.26
N GLU A 339 -22.55 -20.84 7.73
CA GLU A 339 -21.22 -20.23 7.79
C GLU A 339 -20.67 -20.01 6.38
N LEU A 340 -19.73 -19.07 6.24
CA LEU A 340 -18.91 -18.88 5.05
C LEU A 340 -17.47 -19.18 5.40
N LYS A 341 -16.92 -20.25 4.84
CA LYS A 341 -15.52 -20.59 4.98
C LYS A 341 -14.73 -20.05 3.80
N VAL A 342 -13.73 -19.23 4.04
CA VAL A 342 -12.84 -18.71 3.01
C VAL A 342 -11.95 -19.84 2.51
N LEU A 343 -12.08 -20.20 1.22
CA LEU A 343 -11.30 -21.27 0.59
C LEU A 343 -9.97 -20.76 0.03
N ASP A 344 -9.95 -19.53 -0.46
CA ASP A 344 -8.82 -18.92 -1.15
C ASP A 344 -8.93 -17.39 -1.03
N ALA A 345 -7.81 -16.72 -0.82
CA ALA A 345 -7.72 -15.27 -0.61
C ALA A 345 -6.51 -14.62 -1.34
N ASP A 346 -5.82 -15.36 -2.24
CA ASP A 346 -4.52 -14.92 -2.81
C ASP A 346 -4.46 -14.90 -4.35
N ALA A 347 -5.60 -14.94 -5.06
CA ALA A 347 -5.59 -14.87 -6.53
C ALA A 347 -5.87 -13.45 -7.03
N PRO A 348 -4.99 -12.82 -7.84
CA PRO A 348 -5.39 -11.70 -8.67
C PRO A 348 -6.40 -12.22 -9.70
N VAL A 349 -7.68 -12.02 -9.43
CA VAL A 349 -8.73 -12.29 -10.41
C VAL A 349 -8.69 -11.15 -11.42
N THR A 350 -7.95 -11.36 -12.51
CA THR A 350 -8.18 -10.62 -13.75
C THR A 350 -9.61 -10.91 -14.18
N VAL A 351 -10.48 -9.90 -14.05
CA VAL A 351 -11.81 -9.94 -14.66
C VAL A 351 -11.62 -9.79 -16.17
N GLU A 352 -11.21 -10.87 -16.82
CA GLU A 352 -11.27 -10.97 -18.27
C GLU A 352 -12.68 -11.45 -18.64
N GLN A 353 -13.53 -10.49 -18.96
CA GLN A 353 -14.86 -10.76 -19.49
C GLN A 353 -14.73 -11.19 -20.96
N ALA A 354 -14.67 -12.50 -21.20
CA ALA A 354 -14.86 -13.13 -22.52
C ALA A 354 -15.60 -14.46 -22.30
N GLY A 355 -16.73 -14.80 -22.92
CA GLY A 355 -17.56 -14.23 -23.97
C GLY A 355 -18.30 -15.40 -24.66
N ARG A 356 -19.58 -15.24 -25.08
CA ARG A 356 -20.08 -15.88 -26.32
C ARG A 356 -21.38 -15.25 -26.86
N ALA A 357 -21.34 -14.95 -28.16
CA ALA A 357 -22.37 -14.45 -29.09
C ALA A 357 -23.56 -15.43 -29.27
N ALA A 358 -24.72 -15.10 -29.88
CA ALA A 358 -25.12 -14.17 -30.96
C ALA A 358 -26.60 -13.72 -30.73
N GLU A 359 -27.23 -12.71 -31.35
CA GLU A 359 -27.35 -12.34 -32.77
C GLU A 359 -27.71 -10.85 -32.96
N THR A 360 -27.51 -10.39 -34.20
CA THR A 360 -27.56 -9.04 -34.78
C THR A 360 -28.92 -8.33 -34.78
N TYR A 361 -28.93 -7.00 -34.65
CA TYR A 361 -29.72 -6.10 -35.53
C TYR A 361 -29.19 -4.65 -35.51
N GLY A 362 -28.72 -4.20 -36.68
CA GLY A 362 -29.11 -2.91 -37.30
C GLY A 362 -28.64 -1.59 -36.70
N ASP A 363 -27.76 -0.93 -37.46
CA ASP A 363 -27.38 0.48 -37.43
C ASP A 363 -28.51 1.49 -37.17
N SER A 364 -28.23 2.48 -36.31
CA SER A 364 -28.58 3.89 -36.58
C SER A 364 -27.88 4.81 -35.56
N GLU A 365 -27.06 5.70 -36.09
CA GLU A 365 -26.31 6.80 -35.49
C GLU A 365 -27.21 7.82 -34.73
N PRO A 366 -26.65 8.55 -33.74
CA PRO A 366 -26.97 9.98 -33.66
C PRO A 366 -25.75 10.89 -33.38
N PRO A 367 -25.88 12.20 -33.66
CA PRO A 367 -24.76 13.06 -34.06
C PRO A 367 -24.07 13.82 -32.93
N ALA A 368 -22.96 14.44 -33.33
CA ALA A 368 -22.02 15.25 -32.56
C ALA A 368 -22.52 16.64 -32.11
N GLY A 369 -21.84 17.17 -31.08
CA GLY A 369 -21.84 18.57 -30.63
C GLY A 369 -22.34 18.71 -29.19
N ALA A 370 -21.73 19.45 -28.24
CA ALA A 370 -20.73 20.50 -28.33
C ALA A 370 -20.03 20.69 -26.97
N ALA A 371 -19.01 21.55 -27.00
CA ALA A 371 -17.94 21.76 -26.02
C ALA A 371 -18.33 22.25 -24.61
N ALA A 372 -17.40 21.99 -23.69
CA ALA A 372 -17.36 22.42 -22.30
C ALA A 372 -17.00 23.91 -22.12
N ALA A 373 -17.49 24.51 -21.02
CA ALA A 373 -17.04 25.78 -20.46
C ALA A 373 -17.09 25.76 -18.90
N PRO A 374 -16.23 26.54 -18.20
CA PRO A 374 -15.83 26.34 -16.79
C PRO A 374 -16.70 27.11 -15.76
N PRO A 375 -16.51 26.89 -14.42
CA PRO A 375 -17.42 27.42 -13.40
C PRO A 375 -17.04 28.84 -12.94
N PRO A 376 -17.99 29.65 -12.41
CA PRO A 376 -17.69 30.94 -11.81
C PRO A 376 -17.62 30.93 -10.27
N THR A 377 -16.98 32.01 -9.81
CA THR A 377 -16.39 32.37 -8.52
C THR A 377 -17.38 32.85 -7.43
N GLU A 378 -16.98 32.75 -6.15
CA GLU A 378 -17.61 33.36 -4.94
C GLU A 378 -17.62 34.90 -4.99
N MET A 379 -18.51 35.71 -4.39
CA MET A 379 -18.97 36.00 -2.99
C MET A 379 -19.97 37.23 -3.07
N PRO A 380 -20.46 37.94 -2.01
CA PRO A 380 -20.95 37.66 -0.63
C PRO A 380 -22.30 38.40 -0.28
N MET A 381 -22.63 38.55 1.03
CA MET A 381 -23.62 39.43 1.75
C MET A 381 -24.78 38.65 2.44
N SER A 382 -25.00 38.56 3.78
CA SER A 382 -25.17 39.51 4.92
C SER A 382 -26.65 39.71 5.37
N HIS A 383 -26.99 39.20 6.58
CA HIS A 383 -27.96 39.60 7.66
C HIS A 383 -29.44 40.00 7.29
N ALA A 384 -30.53 39.62 8.00
CA ALA A 384 -30.90 39.54 9.44
C ALA A 384 -32.34 38.90 9.58
N PRO A 385 -33.17 39.04 10.66
CA PRO A 385 -33.08 38.80 12.14
C PRO A 385 -34.11 37.70 12.61
N PRO A 386 -34.34 37.41 13.92
CA PRO A 386 -34.97 36.16 14.42
C PRO A 386 -36.49 36.27 14.69
N PRO A 387 -37.20 35.15 14.92
CA PRO A 387 -38.40 35.16 15.75
C PRO A 387 -38.33 34.18 16.94
N ASP A 388 -39.00 34.62 18.01
CA ASP A 388 -39.10 34.03 19.33
C ASP A 388 -39.72 32.63 19.39
N ALA A 389 -39.33 31.97 20.50
CA ALA A 389 -39.88 30.79 21.18
C ALA A 389 -41.21 30.20 20.70
N GLN A 390 -41.16 28.91 20.36
CA GLN A 390 -42.28 27.96 20.42
C GLN A 390 -41.85 26.76 21.31
N PRO A 391 -42.76 26.16 22.11
CA PRO A 391 -42.43 25.51 23.38
C PRO A 391 -41.71 24.17 23.23
N ALA A 392 -41.01 23.80 24.31
CA ALA A 392 -40.23 22.56 24.47
C ALA A 392 -40.92 21.35 23.81
N ALA A 393 -40.35 20.91 22.69
CA ALA A 393 -40.70 19.65 22.07
C ALA A 393 -40.38 18.51 23.04
N ALA A 394 -41.36 17.63 23.25
CA ALA A 394 -41.19 16.39 24.00
C ALA A 394 -39.96 15.64 23.47
N SER A 395 -39.09 15.21 24.39
CA SER A 395 -37.92 14.38 24.11
C SER A 395 -38.33 13.14 23.32
N ALA A 396 -37.64 12.88 22.21
CA ALA A 396 -37.93 11.74 21.35
C ALA A 396 -37.92 10.42 22.16
N PRO A 397 -38.88 9.50 21.94
CA PRO A 397 -38.89 8.21 22.62
C PRO A 397 -37.69 7.38 22.18
N GLY A 398 -36.91 6.90 23.15
CA GLY A 398 -35.79 5.99 22.88
C GLY A 398 -36.29 4.58 22.57
N THR A 399 -35.62 3.86 21.68
CA THR A 399 -35.93 2.45 21.40
C THR A 399 -34.70 1.59 21.68
N VAL A 400 -34.93 0.44 22.31
CA VAL A 400 -33.95 -0.64 22.48
C VAL A 400 -34.49 -1.87 21.77
N SER A 401 -33.81 -2.30 20.72
CA SER A 401 -34.10 -3.56 20.04
C SER A 401 -33.38 -4.71 20.75
N ILE A 402 -34.01 -5.88 20.79
CA ILE A 402 -33.42 -7.13 21.25
C ILE A 402 -33.17 -7.96 20.01
N ASP A 403 -31.89 -8.04 19.64
CA ASP A 403 -31.41 -8.67 18.41
C ASP A 403 -30.18 -9.53 18.72
N ASN A 404 -30.14 -10.74 18.19
CA ASN A 404 -29.11 -11.75 18.33
C ASN A 404 -28.64 -11.94 19.79
N PHE A 405 -29.57 -12.10 20.72
CA PHE A 405 -29.33 -12.20 22.16
C PHE A 405 -28.50 -11.01 22.70
N ALA A 406 -28.76 -9.80 22.22
CA ALA A 406 -28.17 -8.56 22.71
C ALA A 406 -29.20 -7.42 22.76
N PHE A 407 -28.94 -6.41 23.58
CA PHE A 407 -29.70 -5.16 23.60
C PHE A 407 -29.00 -4.13 22.70
N SER A 408 -29.74 -3.51 21.78
CA SER A 408 -29.22 -2.53 20.83
C SER A 408 -30.06 -1.24 20.86
N PRO A 409 -29.47 -0.09 21.22
CA PRO A 409 -28.12 0.05 21.76
C PRO A 409 -28.00 -0.57 23.16
N GLU A 410 -26.79 -1.01 23.52
CA GLU A 410 -26.51 -1.56 24.86
C GLU A 410 -26.67 -0.48 25.95
N VAL A 411 -26.26 0.75 25.62
CA VAL A 411 -26.42 1.94 26.45
C VAL A 411 -27.26 2.96 25.69
N LEU A 412 -28.41 3.35 26.26
CA LEU A 412 -29.29 4.37 25.68
C LEU A 412 -29.39 5.56 26.64
N THR A 413 -29.11 6.77 26.14
CA THR A 413 -29.28 8.01 26.89
C THR A 413 -30.58 8.70 26.49
N VAL A 414 -31.41 9.05 27.48
CA VAL A 414 -32.69 9.76 27.29
C VAL A 414 -32.85 10.87 28.31
N ALA A 415 -33.75 11.82 28.06
CA ALA A 415 -34.07 12.87 29.03
C ALA A 415 -35.01 12.33 30.13
N ALA A 416 -34.96 12.93 31.32
CA ALA A 416 -35.96 12.68 32.36
C ALA A 416 -37.40 12.92 31.82
N GLY A 417 -38.29 11.96 32.10
CA GLY A 417 -39.65 11.90 31.58
C GLY A 417 -39.81 11.10 30.29
N SER A 418 -38.74 10.63 29.65
CA SER A 418 -38.82 9.84 28.42
C SER A 418 -39.38 8.43 28.65
N THR A 419 -40.10 7.92 27.64
CA THR A 419 -40.54 6.53 27.57
C THR A 419 -39.68 5.77 26.57
N VAL A 420 -39.08 4.66 27.01
CA VAL A 420 -38.26 3.79 26.19
C VAL A 420 -39.07 2.57 25.76
N THR A 421 -39.01 2.23 24.47
CA THR A 421 -39.63 1.03 23.91
C THR A 421 -38.59 -0.07 23.73
N PHE A 422 -38.83 -1.23 24.33
CA PHE A 422 -38.06 -2.45 24.12
C PHE A 422 -38.78 -3.31 23.09
N ILE A 423 -38.13 -3.71 22.00
CA ILE A 423 -38.74 -4.51 20.93
C ILE A 423 -37.92 -5.79 20.76
N ASN A 424 -38.56 -6.95 20.81
CA ASN A 424 -37.89 -8.19 20.53
C ASN A 424 -37.94 -8.54 19.04
N ASN A 425 -36.81 -8.57 18.34
CA ASN A 425 -36.75 -9.08 16.97
C ASN A 425 -36.05 -10.46 16.89
N ASP A 426 -35.65 -11.02 18.02
CA ASP A 426 -35.16 -12.39 18.09
C ASP A 426 -36.27 -13.42 18.02
N GLY A 427 -35.95 -14.55 17.40
CA GLY A 427 -36.80 -15.75 17.43
C GLY A 427 -36.89 -16.39 18.82
N SER A 428 -35.99 -16.00 19.74
CA SER A 428 -36.01 -16.40 21.15
C SER A 428 -36.94 -15.50 21.96
N ASN A 429 -37.39 -15.99 23.12
CA ASN A 429 -38.22 -15.18 24.01
C ASN A 429 -37.35 -14.43 25.01
N HIS A 430 -37.69 -13.17 25.29
CA HIS A 430 -36.92 -12.33 26.21
C HIS A 430 -37.79 -11.72 27.31
N ILE A 431 -37.18 -11.48 28.47
CA ILE A 431 -37.78 -10.73 29.58
C ILE A 431 -36.76 -9.67 29.97
N VAL A 432 -37.08 -8.39 29.77
CA VAL A 432 -36.25 -7.27 30.21
C VAL A 432 -36.47 -7.07 31.69
N GLN A 433 -35.43 -7.24 32.51
CA GLN A 433 -35.51 -7.16 33.97
C GLN A 433 -34.55 -6.10 34.49
N PHE A 434 -35.09 -5.12 35.23
CA PHE A 434 -34.32 -4.07 35.87
C PHE A 434 -33.97 -4.43 37.31
N ALA A 435 -32.91 -3.79 37.83
CA ALA A 435 -32.44 -4.00 39.19
C ALA A 435 -33.47 -3.58 40.27
N ASP A 436 -34.41 -2.70 39.94
CA ASP A 436 -35.50 -2.27 40.82
C ASP A 436 -36.68 -3.25 40.87
N GLY A 437 -36.55 -4.41 40.24
CA GLY A 437 -37.54 -5.48 40.24
C GLY A 437 -38.63 -5.36 39.18
N GLN A 438 -38.70 -4.24 38.43
CA GLN A 438 -39.60 -4.16 37.29
C GLN A 438 -39.10 -5.03 36.14
N ALA A 439 -40.01 -5.80 35.54
CA ALA A 439 -39.71 -6.64 34.39
C ALA A 439 -40.81 -6.56 33.33
N SER A 440 -40.44 -6.74 32.07
CA SER A 440 -41.40 -6.93 30.99
C SER A 440 -42.11 -8.27 31.12
N PRO A 441 -43.29 -8.45 30.48
CA PRO A 441 -43.78 -9.78 30.13
C PRO A 441 -42.78 -10.51 29.23
N ARG A 442 -43.04 -11.81 28.98
CA ARG A 442 -42.29 -12.58 27.98
C ARG A 442 -42.54 -11.98 26.59
N LEU A 443 -41.51 -11.35 26.03
CA LEU A 443 -41.51 -10.77 24.70
C LEU A 443 -41.20 -11.86 23.68
N ALA A 444 -42.21 -12.28 22.94
CA ALA A 444 -42.03 -13.09 21.73
C ALA A 444 -41.53 -12.21 20.56
N MET A 445 -41.03 -12.85 19.49
CA MET A 445 -40.60 -12.14 18.28
C MET A 445 -41.66 -11.16 17.77
N GLY A 446 -41.24 -9.93 17.48
CA GLY A 446 -42.09 -8.80 17.05
C GLY A 446 -42.92 -8.16 18.16
N LYS A 447 -42.80 -8.57 19.43
CA LYS A 447 -43.50 -7.94 20.56
C LYS A 447 -42.64 -6.87 21.22
N SER A 448 -43.30 -5.84 21.73
CA SER A 448 -42.65 -4.74 22.41
C SER A 448 -43.25 -4.47 23.79
N TRP A 449 -42.47 -3.81 24.64
CA TRP A 449 -42.87 -3.33 25.95
C TRP A 449 -42.23 -1.98 26.23
N GLN A 450 -42.95 -1.10 26.92
CA GLN A 450 -42.50 0.27 27.17
C GLN A 450 -42.30 0.52 28.66
N ARG A 451 -41.32 1.36 28.98
CA ARG A 451 -41.06 1.83 30.34
C ARG A 451 -40.70 3.31 30.34
N SER A 452 -41.31 4.08 31.25
CA SER A 452 -41.02 5.50 31.45
C SER A 452 -40.02 5.72 32.57
N PHE A 453 -39.15 6.73 32.42
CA PHE A 453 -38.11 7.06 33.39
C PHE A 453 -38.23 8.53 33.82
N ALA A 454 -38.74 8.78 35.03
CA ALA A 454 -39.02 10.14 35.50
C ALA A 454 -37.83 10.84 36.19
N THR A 455 -36.93 10.07 36.81
CA THR A 455 -35.83 10.63 37.60
C THR A 455 -34.49 10.43 36.88
N PRO A 456 -33.60 11.44 36.86
CA PRO A 456 -32.24 11.27 36.37
C PRO A 456 -31.49 10.17 37.13
N GLY A 457 -30.65 9.42 36.43
CA GLY A 457 -29.90 8.31 37.01
C GLY A 457 -29.55 7.21 36.01
N GLU A 458 -28.90 6.17 36.52
CA GLU A 458 -28.54 4.99 35.74
C GLU A 458 -29.46 3.81 36.08
N TYR A 459 -30.02 3.19 35.05
CA TYR A 459 -30.96 2.08 35.17
C TYR A 459 -30.39 0.85 34.45
N PRO A 460 -29.58 0.03 35.14
CA PRO A 460 -29.10 -1.23 34.59
C PRO A 460 -30.24 -2.24 34.47
N TYR A 461 -30.23 -3.00 33.39
CA TYR A 461 -31.17 -4.09 33.14
C TYR A 461 -30.46 -5.27 32.47
N ALA A 462 -31.07 -6.44 32.56
CA ALA A 462 -30.58 -7.68 31.97
C ALA A 462 -31.74 -8.50 31.41
N CYS A 463 -31.44 -9.50 30.59
CA CYS A 463 -32.46 -10.49 30.23
C CYS A 463 -32.61 -11.54 31.34
N ALA A 464 -33.84 -11.76 31.82
CA ALA A 464 -34.09 -12.74 32.88
C ALA A 464 -33.89 -14.19 32.43
N ILE A 465 -34.01 -14.46 31.13
CA ILE A 465 -33.85 -15.80 30.53
C ILE A 465 -32.39 -16.02 30.11
N HIS A 466 -31.73 -14.98 29.60
CA HIS A 466 -30.36 -15.05 29.08
C HIS A 466 -29.43 -14.16 29.93
N THR A 467 -28.74 -14.77 30.89
CA THR A 467 -27.96 -14.06 31.93
C THR A 467 -26.77 -13.24 31.40
N THR A 468 -26.38 -13.46 30.15
CA THR A 468 -25.29 -12.73 29.47
C THR A 468 -25.73 -11.40 28.88
N MET A 469 -27.03 -11.21 28.66
CA MET A 469 -27.58 -9.98 28.08
C MET A 469 -27.70 -8.90 29.13
N LYS A 470 -26.97 -7.79 28.96
CA LYS A 470 -26.99 -6.65 29.87
C LYS A 470 -27.11 -5.36 29.06
N GLY A 471 -27.75 -4.36 29.65
CA GLY A 471 -27.87 -3.04 29.08
C GLY A 471 -28.08 -2.00 30.16
N LYS A 472 -28.02 -0.72 29.79
CA LYS A 472 -28.20 0.39 30.72
C LYS A 472 -28.92 1.56 30.07
N ILE A 473 -29.92 2.12 30.76
CA ILE A 473 -30.50 3.41 30.39
C ILE A 473 -29.86 4.49 31.25
N ILE A 474 -29.36 5.56 30.62
CA ILE A 474 -28.87 6.76 31.30
C ILE A 474 -29.93 7.84 31.12
N VAL A 475 -30.45 8.35 32.22
CA VAL A 475 -31.47 9.40 32.23
C VAL A 475 -30.83 10.70 32.68
N GLN A 476 -30.85 11.72 31.81
CA GLN A 476 -30.26 13.03 32.05
C GLN A 476 -31.29 14.07 32.46
#